data_AF-A0A948F4P4-F1
#
_entry.id   AF-A0A948F4P4-F1
#
_cell.length_a   1.000
_cell.length_b   1.000
_cell.length_c   1.000
_cell.angle_alpha   90.00
_cell.angle_beta   90.00
_cell.angle_gamma   90.00
#
_symmetry.space_group_name_H-M   'P 1'
#
loop_
_entity.id
_entity.type
_entity.pdbx_description
1 polymer ?
#
loop_
_entity_poly.entity_id
_entity_poly.type
_entity_poly.pdbx_seq_one_letter_code
_entity_poly.pdbx_strand_id
1 'polypeptide(L)'
;LHEVLNGVQFAGAKLAGALSACGRDGEWPPDPLFAGDTLVRLKKARAYLRDALAGLDAADEQRLAESDWRARTRREITAILGQVDRLIEEVRSSLE
;
A
#
# COMPACT_ATOMS: atom_id res chain seq x y z
N LEU A 1 15.27 2.51 -10.25
CA LEU A 1 14.76 3.24 -9.06
C LEU A 1 13.42 3.94 -9.28
N HIS A 2 13.10 4.41 -10.51
CA HIS A 2 11.79 5.01 -10.80
C HIS A 2 10.62 4.13 -10.41
N GLU A 3 10.69 2.81 -10.62
CA GLU A 3 9.62 1.89 -10.23
C GLU A 3 9.34 1.90 -8.72
N VAL A 4 10.40 1.95 -7.90
CA VAL A 4 10.29 2.04 -6.45
C VAL A 4 9.63 3.36 -6.04
N LEU A 5 10.07 4.48 -6.62
CA LEU A 5 9.52 5.81 -6.32
C LEU A 5 8.06 5.93 -6.76
N ASN A 6 7.75 5.57 -8.00
CA ASN A 6 6.41 5.64 -8.58
C ASN A 6 5.45 4.70 -7.84
N GLY A 7 5.87 3.47 -7.55
CA GLY A 7 5.07 2.51 -6.80
C GLY A 7 4.71 3.03 -5.41
N VAL A 8 5.67 3.56 -4.65
CA VAL A 8 5.40 4.15 -3.34
C VAL A 8 4.51 5.39 -3.44
N GLN A 9 4.76 6.29 -4.39
CA GLN A 9 3.96 7.50 -4.58
C GLN A 9 2.50 7.18 -4.97
N PHE A 10 2.30 6.26 -5.91
CA PHE A 10 0.96 5.84 -6.31
C PHE A 10 0.23 5.08 -5.22
N ALA A 11 0.94 4.22 -4.47
CA ALA A 11 0.38 3.59 -3.28
C ALA A 11 -0.11 4.64 -2.28
N GLY A 12 0.72 5.64 -1.97
CA GLY A 12 0.37 6.75 -1.09
C GLY A 12 -0.91 7.48 -1.52
N ALA A 13 -1.04 7.80 -2.82
CA ALA A 13 -2.25 8.44 -3.35
C ALA A 13 -3.51 7.58 -3.18
N LYS A 14 -3.40 6.26 -3.36
CA LYS A 14 -4.53 5.33 -3.14
C LYS A 14 -4.88 5.19 -1.66
N LEU A 15 -3.88 5.13 -0.78
CA LEU A 15 -4.10 5.09 0.67
C LEU A 15 -4.75 6.37 1.18
N ALA A 16 -4.28 7.53 0.73
CA ALA A 16 -4.92 8.81 1.07
C ALA A 16 -6.40 8.80 0.66
N GLY A 17 -6.72 8.34 -0.55
CA GLY A 17 -8.11 8.23 -1.01
C GLY A 17 -8.94 7.19 -0.26
N ALA A 18 -8.34 6.10 0.22
CA ALA A 18 -9.04 5.07 1.00
C ALA A 18 -9.35 5.54 2.43
N LEU A 19 -8.40 6.23 3.06
CA LEU A 19 -8.45 6.54 4.49
C LEU A 19 -9.04 7.92 4.80
N SER A 20 -9.05 8.85 3.84
CA SER A 20 -9.46 10.24 4.06
C SER A 20 -10.91 10.40 4.53
N ALA A 21 -11.84 9.56 4.04
CA ALA A 21 -13.23 9.60 4.47
C ALA A 21 -13.39 9.10 5.92
N CYS A 22 -12.74 7.99 6.27
CA CYS A 22 -12.82 7.39 7.59
C CYS A 22 -12.13 8.25 8.66
N GLY A 23 -11.07 8.97 8.30
CA GLY A 23 -10.36 9.86 9.21
C GLY A 23 -11.11 11.13 9.62
N ARG A 24 -12.17 11.52 8.89
CA ARG A 24 -12.99 12.71 9.22
C ARG A 24 -14.16 12.38 10.12
N ASP A 25 -14.83 11.26 9.85
CA ASP A 25 -16.03 10.86 10.58
C ASP A 25 -15.73 9.87 11.74
N GLY A 26 -14.48 9.39 11.82
CA GLY A 26 -13.98 8.53 12.90
C GLY A 26 -14.42 7.07 12.81
N GLU A 27 -15.21 6.71 11.81
CA GLU A 27 -15.76 5.37 11.64
C GLU A 27 -14.85 4.53 10.73
N TRP A 28 -14.35 3.43 11.30
CA TRP A 28 -13.63 2.39 10.58
C TRP A 28 -14.07 1.01 11.09
N PRO A 29 -14.38 0.04 10.21
CA PRO A 29 -14.41 0.14 8.75
C PRO A 29 -15.45 1.15 8.22
N PRO A 30 -15.35 1.61 6.95
CA PRO A 30 -16.36 2.48 6.36
C PRO A 30 -17.72 1.80 6.29
N ASP A 31 -18.80 2.61 6.24
CA ASP A 31 -20.15 2.13 5.95
C ASP A 31 -20.17 1.21 4.72
N PRO A 32 -20.93 0.09 4.75
CA PRO A 32 -21.03 -0.86 3.65
C PRO A 32 -21.31 -0.24 2.28
N LEU A 33 -22.06 0.88 2.22
CA LEU A 33 -22.33 1.64 1.00
C LEU A 33 -21.04 2.17 0.33
N PHE A 34 -20.01 2.47 1.12
CA PHE A 34 -18.72 3.01 0.65
C PHE A 34 -17.56 2.00 0.74
N ALA A 35 -17.74 0.89 1.45
CA ALA A 35 -16.71 -0.12 1.67
C ALA A 35 -16.13 -0.70 0.36
N GLY A 36 -16.93 -0.82 -0.71
CA GLY A 36 -16.46 -1.28 -2.01
C GLY A 36 -15.39 -0.37 -2.64
N ASP A 37 -15.58 0.95 -2.61
CA ASP A 37 -14.63 1.92 -3.14
C ASP A 37 -13.32 1.94 -2.32
N THR A 38 -13.44 1.89 -0.99
CA THR A 38 -12.30 1.75 -0.08
C THR A 38 -11.50 0.49 -0.38
N LEU A 39 -12.17 -0.66 -0.52
CA LEU A 39 -11.53 -1.93 -0.82
C LEU A 39 -10.79 -1.92 -2.16
N VAL A 40 -11.36 -1.29 -3.19
CA VAL A 40 -10.70 -1.13 -4.49
C VAL A 40 -9.42 -0.29 -4.36
N ARG A 41 -9.45 0.82 -3.61
CA ARG A 41 -8.28 1.67 -3.40
C ARG A 41 -7.19 0.97 -2.61
N LEU A 42 -7.54 0.26 -1.53
CA LEU A 42 -6.58 -0.54 -0.77
C LEU A 42 -5.93 -1.63 -1.61
N LYS A 43 -6.70 -2.36 -2.42
CA LYS A 43 -6.16 -3.36 -3.35
C LYS A 43 -5.21 -2.76 -4.39
N LYS A 44 -5.51 -1.57 -4.89
CA LYS A 44 -4.60 -0.83 -5.80
C LYS A 44 -3.33 -0.39 -5.10
N ALA A 45 -3.42 0.14 -3.87
CA ALA A 45 -2.25 0.49 -3.07
C ALA A 45 -1.33 -0.73 -2.86
N ARG A 46 -1.93 -1.87 -2.50
CA ARG A 46 -1.23 -3.15 -2.36
C ARG A 46 -0.49 -3.57 -3.62
N ALA A 47 -1.12 -3.44 -4.79
CA ALA A 47 -0.49 -3.77 -6.07
C ALA A 47 0.76 -2.92 -6.31
N TYR A 48 0.65 -1.60 -6.17
CA TYR A 48 1.80 -0.70 -6.34
C TYR A 48 2.94 -0.95 -5.34
N LEU A 49 2.63 -1.31 -4.10
CA LEU A 49 3.65 -1.69 -3.11
C LEU A 49 4.38 -2.98 -3.51
N ARG A 50 3.67 -3.96 -4.08
CA ARG A 50 4.28 -5.20 -4.61
C ARG A 50 5.16 -4.92 -5.83
N ASP A 51 4.71 -4.04 -6.72
CA ASP A 51 5.51 -3.61 -7.87
C ASP A 51 6.79 -2.89 -7.42
N ALA A 52 6.71 -2.06 -6.37
CA ALA A 52 7.89 -1.42 -5.78
C ALA A 52 8.87 -2.44 -5.15
N LEU A 53 8.37 -3.52 -4.53
CA LEU A 53 9.21 -4.61 -4.02
C LEU A 53 9.90 -5.37 -5.17
N ALA A 54 9.18 -5.67 -6.26
CA ALA A 54 9.78 -6.27 -7.46
C ALA A 54 10.85 -5.33 -8.07
N GLY A 55 10.62 -4.02 -8.05
CA GLY A 55 11.62 -3.02 -8.42
C GLY A 55 12.87 -3.03 -7.53
N LEU A 56 12.73 -3.36 -6.25
CA LEU A 56 13.87 -3.57 -5.34
C LEU A 56 14.61 -4.89 -5.61
N ASP A 57 13.89 -5.96 -5.96
CA ASP A 57 14.49 -7.23 -6.39
C ASP A 57 15.38 -7.02 -7.63
N ALA A 58 14.86 -6.34 -8.65
CA ALA A 58 15.64 -5.99 -9.84
C ALA A 58 16.84 -5.07 -9.52
N ALA A 59 16.68 -4.17 -8.54
CA ALA A 59 17.78 -3.31 -8.10
C ALA A 59 18.87 -4.09 -7.34
N ASP A 60 18.51 -5.16 -6.61
CA ASP A 60 19.47 -6.07 -5.98
C ASP A 60 20.28 -6.82 -7.05
N GLU A 61 19.62 -7.40 -8.06
CA GLU A 61 20.26 -8.12 -9.17
C GLU A 61 21.25 -7.26 -9.94
N GLN A 62 20.87 -6.01 -10.21
CA GLN A 62 21.66 -5.06 -10.99
C GLN A 62 22.62 -4.22 -10.12
N ARG A 63 22.65 -4.44 -8.81
CA ARG A 63 23.45 -3.68 -7.83
C ARG A 63 23.24 -2.16 -7.92
N LEU A 64 21.99 -1.74 -8.11
CA LEU A 64 21.61 -0.34 -8.23
C LEU A 64 21.36 0.27 -6.85
N ALA A 65 21.94 1.45 -6.59
CA ALA A 65 21.92 2.15 -5.29
C ALA A 65 22.70 1.42 -4.17
N GLU A 66 22.70 2.01 -2.97
CA GLU A 66 23.35 1.44 -1.79
C GLU A 66 22.55 0.27 -1.21
N SER A 67 23.24 -0.78 -0.76
CA SER A 67 22.60 -1.97 -0.16
C SER A 67 21.74 -1.62 1.05
N ASP A 68 22.24 -0.72 1.90
CA ASP A 68 21.57 -0.33 3.15
C ASP A 68 20.30 0.45 2.85
N TRP A 69 20.33 1.31 1.82
CA TRP A 69 19.16 2.00 1.32
C TRP A 69 18.10 1.02 0.81
N ARG A 70 18.49 0.02 -0.01
CA ARG A 70 17.55 -1.00 -0.50
C ARG A 70 16.96 -1.83 0.63
N ALA A 71 17.79 -2.28 1.58
CA ALA A 71 17.36 -3.07 2.72
C ALA A 71 16.42 -2.30 3.66
N ARG A 72 16.68 -1.01 3.89
CA ARG A 72 15.78 -0.13 4.65
C ARG A 72 14.46 0.07 3.92
N THR A 73 14.50 0.45 2.64
CA THR A 73 13.30 0.70 1.83
C THR A 73 12.42 -0.54 1.74
N ARG A 74 13.01 -1.72 1.55
CA ARG A 74 12.30 -3.00 1.55
C ARG A 74 11.55 -3.23 2.86
N ARG A 75 12.19 -3.00 4.01
CA ARG A 75 11.54 -3.16 5.33
C ARG A 75 10.36 -2.22 5.50
N GLU A 76 10.52 -0.95 5.12
CA GLU A 76 9.45 0.06 5.22
C GLU A 76 8.27 -0.29 4.31
N ILE A 77 8.51 -0.66 3.05
CA ILE A 77 7.45 -1.06 2.10
C ILE A 77 6.73 -2.33 2.58
N THR A 78 7.46 -3.34 3.04
CA THR A 78 6.85 -4.57 3.58
C THR A 78 6.00 -4.30 4.83
N ALA A 79 6.42 -3.39 5.70
CA ALA A 79 5.63 -3.00 6.87
C ALA A 79 4.30 -2.34 6.46
N ILE A 80 4.34 -1.39 5.51
CA ILE A 80 3.14 -0.75 4.98
C ILE A 80 2.24 -1.77 4.29
N LEU A 81 2.81 -2.66 3.46
CA LEU A 81 2.07 -3.73 2.78
C LEU A 81 1.29 -4.60 3.77
N GLY A 82 1.92 -4.98 4.89
CA GLY A 82 1.26 -5.74 5.95
C GLY A 82 0.11 -4.98 6.62
N GLN A 83 0.21 -3.66 6.78
CA GLN A 83 -0.90 -2.83 7.27
C GLN A 83 -2.04 -2.76 6.24
N VAL A 84 -1.72 -2.60 4.95
CA VAL A 84 -2.72 -2.58 3.88
C VAL A 84 -3.48 -3.90 3.79
N ASP A 85 -2.80 -5.04 3.95
CA ASP A 85 -3.46 -6.34 3.98
C ASP A 85 -4.43 -6.47 5.16
N ARG A 86 -4.08 -5.96 6.36
CA ARG A 86 -5.02 -5.94 7.50
C ARG A 86 -6.25 -5.07 7.23
N LEU A 87 -6.06 -3.86 6.71
CA LEU A 87 -7.16 -2.96 6.36
C LEU A 87 -8.09 -3.59 5.31
N ILE A 88 -7.55 -4.33 4.35
CA ILE A 88 -8.35 -5.06 3.35
C ILE A 88 -9.24 -6.11 4.03
N GLU A 89 -8.71 -6.88 4.98
CA GLU A 89 -9.48 -7.89 5.70
C GLU A 89 -10.54 -7.26 6.60
N GLU A 90 -10.23 -6.18 7.31
CA GLU A 90 -11.21 -5.46 8.13
C GLU A 90 -12.41 -4.95 7.31
N VAL A 91 -12.15 -4.36 6.13
CA VAL A 91 -13.22 -3.90 5.21
C VAL A 91 -13.99 -5.06 4.59
N ARG A 92 -13.36 -6.22 4.40
CA ARG A 92 -14.05 -7.42 3.89
C ARG A 92 -15.00 -7.99 4.94
N SER A 93 -14.53 -8.09 6.19
CA SER A 93 -15.35 -8.60 7.29
C SER A 93 -16.56 -7.73 7.60
N SER A 94 -16.55 -6.43 7.26
CA SER A 94 -17.73 -5.57 7.41
C SER A 94 -18.77 -5.72 6.28
N LEU A 95 -18.47 -6.51 5.25
CA LEU A 95 -19.36 -6.76 4.10
C LEU A 95 -20.03 -8.15 4.12
N GLU A 96 -19.65 -9.00 5.07
CA GLU A 96 -20.21 -10.35 5.30
C GLU A 96 -21.39 -10.31 6.27
#